data_AF-A0A2A9JZI0-F1
#
_entry.id   AF-A0A2A9JZI0-F1
#
_cell.length_a   1.000
_cell.length_b   1.000
_cell.length_c   1.000
_cell.angle_alpha   90.00
_cell.angle_beta   90.00
_cell.angle_gamma   90.00
#
_symmetry.space_group_name_H-M   'P 1'
#
loop_
_entity.id
_entity.type
_entity.pdbx_description
1 polymer ?
#
loop_
_entity_poly.entity_id
_entity_poly.type
_entity_poly.pdbx_seq_one_letter_code
_entity_poly.pdbx_strand_id
1 'polypeptide(L)'
;METIQFSVQGSAAVPYEVTFIRDEDGLIAVCTCSAGTMGASCKHRVSIFEGNRADIVSANIEQVATVASWLSDSPIAACLDEITVAERELERAKKQVSAAKKRLGAVMAGKQ
;
A
#
# COMPACT_ATOMS: atom_id res chain seq x y z
N MET A 1 -5.16 24.37 -4.31
CA MET A 1 -4.76 23.51 -3.18
C MET A 1 -6.00 22.92 -2.53
N GLU A 2 -6.10 21.60 -2.53
CA GLU A 2 -7.18 20.83 -1.91
C GLU A 2 -6.59 19.87 -0.87
N THR A 3 -7.22 19.78 0.30
CA THR A 3 -6.76 18.94 1.41
C THR A 3 -7.90 18.07 1.89
N ILE A 4 -7.67 16.76 1.94
CA ILE A 4 -8.63 15.77 2.45
C ILE A 4 -7.94 14.97 3.55
N GLN A 5 -8.59 14.88 4.72
CA GLN A 5 -8.10 14.11 5.87
C GLN A 5 -9.09 13.01 6.23
N PHE A 6 -8.56 11.82 6.54
CA PHE A 6 -9.32 10.69 7.04
C PHE A 6 -8.82 10.27 8.43
N SER A 7 -9.73 9.77 9.24
CA SER A 7 -9.39 8.99 10.43
C SER A 7 -9.46 7.51 10.06
N VAL A 8 -8.34 6.80 10.21
CA VAL A 8 -8.20 5.39 9.80
C VAL A 8 -7.88 4.53 11.02
N GLN A 9 -8.74 3.56 11.31
CA GLN A 9 -8.51 2.60 12.38
C GLN A 9 -7.38 1.64 12.00
N GLY A 10 -6.31 1.67 12.77
CA GLY A 10 -5.17 0.78 12.60
C GLY A 10 -4.96 -0.11 13.83
N SER A 11 -3.70 -0.45 14.09
CA SER A 11 -3.30 -1.24 15.26
C SER A 11 -3.31 -0.47 16.58
N ALA A 12 -3.37 0.86 16.55
CA ALA A 12 -3.42 1.70 17.74
C ALA A 12 -4.86 1.86 18.27
N ALA A 13 -4.99 2.16 19.55
CA ALA A 13 -6.28 2.44 20.19
C ALA A 13 -6.93 3.72 19.64
N VAL A 14 -6.12 4.69 19.22
CA VAL A 14 -6.57 5.93 18.57
C VAL A 14 -6.39 5.79 17.06
N PRO A 15 -7.40 6.13 16.24
CA PRO A 15 -7.26 6.14 14.79
C PRO A 15 -6.10 7.01 14.33
N TYR A 16 -5.41 6.56 13.28
CA TYR A 16 -4.38 7.37 12.63
C TYR A 16 -5.04 8.45 11.76
N GLU A 17 -4.39 9.60 11.67
CA GLU A 17 -4.78 10.65 10.75
C GLU A 17 -3.99 10.46 9.46
N VAL A 18 -4.72 10.44 8.35
CA VAL A 18 -4.14 10.34 7.01
C VAL A 18 -4.58 11.55 6.22
N THR A 19 -3.63 12.39 5.83
CA THR A 19 -3.89 13.67 5.17
C THR A 19 -3.29 13.64 3.77
N PHE A 20 -4.13 13.93 2.78
CA PHE A 20 -3.76 14.08 1.39
C PHE A 20 -3.89 15.54 0.99
N ILE A 21 -2.86 16.07 0.33
CA ILE A 21 -2.80 17.45 -0.11
C ILE A 21 -2.47 17.41 -1.61
N ARG A 22 -3.34 18.01 -2.43
CA ARG A 22 -3.10 18.21 -3.86
C ARG A 22 -3.02 19.70 -4.17
N ASP A 23 -1.94 20.11 -4.80
CA ASP A 23 -1.75 21.47 -5.31
C ASP A 23 -1.12 21.44 -6.71
N GLU A 24 -0.58 22.57 -7.16
CA GLU A 24 0.07 22.69 -8.47
C GLU A 24 1.43 21.97 -8.50
N ASP A 25 2.08 21.80 -7.33
CA ASP A 25 3.39 21.17 -7.20
C ASP A 25 3.30 19.64 -7.07
N GLY A 26 2.12 19.12 -6.72
CA GLY A 26 1.81 17.69 -6.86
C GLY A 26 0.89 17.15 -5.78
N LEU A 27 1.16 15.91 -5.38
CA LEU A 27 0.36 15.14 -4.42
C LEU A 27 1.23 14.70 -3.25
N ILE A 28 0.82 15.10 -2.05
CA ILE A 28 1.48 14.76 -0.79
C ILE A 28 0.53 13.88 0.04
N ALA A 29 1.07 12.84 0.67
CA ALA A 29 0.32 11.96 1.58
C ALA A 29 1.07 11.76 2.90
N VAL A 30 0.49 12.27 3.98
CA VAL A 30 1.03 12.22 5.35
C VAL A 30 0.19 11.26 6.18
N CYS A 31 0.83 10.51 7.08
CA CYS A 31 0.13 9.65 8.02
C CYS A 31 0.80 9.69 9.40
N THR A 32 0.01 9.74 10.47
CA THR A 32 0.53 9.77 11.85
C THR A 32 0.92 8.40 12.38
N CYS A 33 0.82 7.32 11.60
CA CYS A 33 1.34 6.01 12.00
C CYS A 33 2.88 5.99 11.99
N SER A 34 3.49 5.06 12.72
CA SER A 34 4.96 4.99 12.86
C SER A 34 5.70 4.94 11.52
N ALA A 35 5.18 4.19 10.54
CA ALA A 35 5.79 4.15 9.20
C ALA A 35 5.64 5.50 8.48
N GLY A 36 4.50 6.17 8.62
CA GLY A 36 4.25 7.50 8.05
C GLY A 36 5.13 8.58 8.65
N THR A 37 5.29 8.60 9.98
CA THR A 37 6.15 9.57 10.67
C THR A 37 7.64 9.35 10.40
N MET A 38 8.04 8.11 10.07
CA MET A 38 9.40 7.78 9.63
C MET A 38 9.62 7.94 8.11
N GLY A 39 8.61 8.39 7.36
CA GLY A 39 8.71 8.59 5.91
C GLY A 39 8.68 7.30 5.07
N ALA A 40 8.52 6.12 5.68
CA ALA A 40 8.35 4.85 4.98
C ALA A 40 6.94 4.74 4.37
N SER A 41 6.71 3.81 3.44
CA SER A 41 5.34 3.51 2.96
C SER A 41 4.50 2.88 4.08
N CYS A 42 3.19 3.14 4.07
CA CYS A 42 2.29 2.53 5.05
C CYS A 42 0.96 2.12 4.42
N LYS A 43 0.38 1.02 4.95
CA LYS A 43 -0.88 0.47 4.44
C LYS A 43 -2.02 1.49 4.43
N HIS A 44 -2.07 2.41 5.40
CA HIS A 44 -3.18 3.37 5.52
C HIS A 44 -3.24 4.38 4.36
N ARG A 45 -2.07 4.82 3.85
CA ARG A 45 -2.02 5.72 2.68
C ARG A 45 -2.30 4.96 1.40
N VAL A 46 -1.64 3.81 1.24
CA VAL A 46 -1.77 2.97 0.04
C VAL A 46 -3.21 2.48 -0.13
N SER A 47 -3.86 2.02 0.95
CA SER A 47 -5.25 1.53 0.87
C SER A 47 -6.22 2.60 0.36
N ILE A 48 -6.07 3.86 0.78
CA ILE A 48 -6.93 4.96 0.32
C ILE A 48 -6.65 5.28 -1.16
N PHE A 49 -5.39 5.25 -1.60
CA PHE A 49 -5.04 5.39 -3.02
C PHE A 49 -5.63 4.27 -3.89
N GLU A 50 -5.72 3.05 -3.36
CA GLU A 50 -6.37 1.91 -4.00
C GLU A 50 -7.91 1.97 -3.94
N GLY A 51 -8.48 3.03 -3.36
CA GLY A 51 -9.92 3.21 -3.23
C GLY A 51 -10.57 2.39 -2.12
N ASN A 52 -9.77 1.78 -1.23
CA ASN A 52 -10.26 0.96 -0.12
C ASN A 52 -10.79 1.84 1.03
N ARG A 53 -11.97 1.48 1.50
CA ARG A 53 -12.75 2.22 2.51
C ARG A 53 -12.84 1.52 3.86
N ALA A 54 -12.38 0.27 3.97
CA ALA A 54 -12.72 -0.65 5.07
C ALA A 54 -12.31 -0.14 6.47
N ASP A 55 -11.15 0.52 6.56
CA ASP A 55 -10.57 0.94 7.83
C ASP A 55 -10.87 2.42 8.17
N ILE A 56 -11.68 3.12 7.35
CA ILE A 56 -11.97 4.55 7.55
C ILE A 56 -13.13 4.70 8.55
N VAL A 57 -12.89 5.48 9.61
CA VAL A 57 -13.87 5.74 10.68
C VAL A 57 -14.38 7.19 10.69
N SER A 58 -13.86 8.05 9.81
CA SER A 58 -14.37 9.42 9.60
C SER A 58 -15.57 9.44 8.64
N ALA A 59 -16.42 10.47 8.77
CA ALA A 59 -17.69 10.58 8.03
C ALA A 59 -17.54 10.87 6.52
N ASN A 60 -16.33 11.18 6.05
CA ASN A 60 -16.04 11.60 4.68
C ASN A 60 -15.58 10.46 3.76
N ILE A 61 -16.01 9.22 4.03
CA ILE A 61 -15.61 8.01 3.31
C ILE A 61 -15.79 8.09 1.78
N GLU A 62 -16.75 8.88 1.29
CA GLU A 62 -16.98 9.08 -0.14
C GLU A 62 -15.87 9.88 -0.82
N GLN A 63 -15.12 10.70 -0.06
CA GLN A 63 -13.97 11.45 -0.56
C GLN A 63 -12.78 10.56 -0.94
N VAL A 64 -12.81 9.27 -0.61
CA VAL A 64 -11.82 8.29 -1.08
C VAL A 64 -11.77 8.25 -2.60
N ALA A 65 -12.92 8.37 -3.28
CA ALA A 65 -12.95 8.40 -4.73
C ALA A 65 -12.21 9.63 -5.28
N THR A 66 -12.34 10.78 -4.62
CA THR A 66 -11.61 12.00 -4.96
C THR A 66 -10.10 11.79 -4.79
N VAL A 67 -9.66 11.25 -3.65
CA VAL A 67 -8.22 11.00 -3.42
C VAL A 67 -7.64 9.96 -4.38
N ALA A 68 -8.37 8.88 -4.67
CA ALA A 68 -7.94 7.89 -5.66
C ALA A 68 -7.81 8.51 -7.06
N SER A 69 -8.69 9.45 -7.43
CA SER A 69 -8.59 10.16 -8.71
C SER A 69 -7.36 11.07 -8.82
N TRP A 70 -6.73 11.44 -7.70
CA TRP A 70 -5.50 12.25 -7.71
C TRP A 70 -4.26 11.42 -8.04
N LEU A 71 -4.34 10.09 -7.90
CA LEU A 71 -3.20 9.20 -8.03
C LEU A 71 -2.65 9.19 -9.47
N SER A 72 -3.52 9.14 -10.48
CA SER A 72 -3.15 8.90 -11.88
C SER A 72 -2.16 9.93 -12.45
N ASP A 73 -2.17 11.15 -11.92
CA ASP A 73 -1.31 12.24 -12.39
C ASP A 73 -0.06 12.43 -11.51
N SER A 74 0.19 11.55 -10.55
CA SER A 74 1.22 11.72 -9.53
C SER A 74 2.42 10.76 -9.70
N PRO A 75 3.64 11.18 -9.32
CA PRO A 75 4.79 10.26 -9.23
C PRO A 75 4.56 9.07 -8.29
N ILE A 76 3.63 9.19 -7.34
CA ILE A 76 3.26 8.11 -6.40
C ILE A 76 2.70 6.91 -7.18
N ALA A 77 1.92 7.12 -8.25
CA ALA A 77 1.39 6.04 -9.08
C ALA A 77 2.50 5.15 -9.65
N ALA A 78 3.55 5.77 -10.21
CA ALA A 78 4.68 5.03 -10.76
C ALA A 78 5.41 4.19 -9.71
N CYS A 79 5.58 4.70 -8.48
CA CYS A 79 6.17 3.94 -7.39
C CYS A 79 5.28 2.76 -6.94
N LEU A 80 3.96 2.94 -6.91
CA LEU A 80 3.02 1.85 -6.58
C LEU A 80 3.03 0.76 -7.65
N ASP A 81 3.11 1.14 -8.93
CA ASP A 81 3.26 0.20 -10.03
C ASP A 81 4.58 -0.58 -9.94
N GLU A 82 5.69 0.08 -9.63
CA GLU A 82 6.99 -0.55 -9.43
C GLU A 82 6.94 -1.58 -8.29
N ILE A 83 6.35 -1.23 -7.15
CA ILE A 83 6.13 -2.15 -6.03
C ILE A 83 5.29 -3.35 -6.48
N THR A 84 4.19 -3.10 -7.17
CA THR A 84 3.27 -4.16 -7.64
C THR A 84 3.99 -5.14 -8.59
N VAL A 85 4.84 -4.65 -9.48
CA VAL A 85 5.65 -5.48 -10.38
C VAL A 85 6.65 -6.31 -9.57
N ALA A 86 7.41 -5.67 -8.67
CA ALA A 86 8.40 -6.34 -7.84
C ALA A 86 7.80 -7.44 -6.96
N GLU A 87 6.62 -7.20 -6.37
CA GLU A 87 5.90 -8.20 -5.57
C GLU A 87 5.48 -9.43 -6.39
N ARG A 88 5.00 -9.22 -7.62
CA ARG A 88 4.66 -10.32 -8.53
C ARG A 88 5.87 -11.17 -8.89
N GLU A 89 7.00 -10.52 -9.16
CA GLU A 89 8.27 -11.21 -9.44
C GLU A 89 8.76 -11.99 -8.23
N LEU A 90 8.70 -11.40 -7.04
CA LEU A 90 9.04 -12.04 -5.78
C LEU A 90 8.20 -13.30 -5.54
N GLU A 91 6.88 -13.23 -5.74
CA GLU A 91 6.00 -14.40 -5.60
C GLU A 91 6.31 -15.50 -6.63
N ARG A 92 6.64 -15.13 -7.87
CA ARG A 92 7.08 -16.10 -8.87
C ARG A 92 8.38 -16.78 -8.44
N ALA A 93 9.36 -16.03 -7.96
CA ALA A 93 10.63 -16.56 -7.49
C ALA A 93 10.46 -17.50 -6.28
N LYS A 94 9.63 -17.11 -5.29
CA LYS A 94 9.29 -17.96 -4.13
C LYS A 94 8.70 -19.29 -4.55
N LYS A 95 7.77 -19.30 -5.51
CA LYS A 95 7.18 -20.53 -6.06
C LYS A 95 8.23 -21.43 -6.72
N GLN A 96 9.16 -20.86 -7.48
CA GLN A 96 10.26 -21.62 -8.10
C GLN A 96 11.19 -22.25 -7.06
N VAL A 97 11.59 -21.49 -6.03
CA VAL A 97 12.42 -22.01 -4.93
C VAL A 97 11.71 -23.13 -4.19
N SER A 98 10.41 -22.98 -3.90
CA SER A 98 9.61 -24.02 -3.26
C SER A 98 9.57 -25.30 -4.10
N ALA A 99 9.34 -25.20 -5.42
CA ALA A 99 9.35 -26.34 -6.32
C ALA A 99 10.73 -27.01 -6.41
N ALA A 100 11.81 -26.24 -6.45
CA ALA A 100 13.18 -26.76 -6.46
C ALA A 100 13.52 -27.51 -5.16
N LYS A 101 13.15 -26.96 -4.00
CA LYS A 101 13.32 -27.63 -2.70
C LYS A 101 12.55 -28.95 -2.63
N LYS A 102 11.31 -29.00 -3.15
CA LYS A 102 10.53 -30.24 -3.23
C LYS A 102 11.21 -31.29 -4.10
N ARG A 103 11.71 -30.91 -5.29
CA ARG A 103 12.46 -31.81 -6.17
C ARG A 103 13.74 -32.32 -5.50
N LEU A 104 14.50 -31.43 -4.87
CA LEU A 104 15.71 -31.79 -4.14
C LEU A 104 15.40 -32.82 -3.04
N GLY A 105 14.36 -32.58 -2.23
CA GLY A 105 13.94 -33.52 -1.19
C GLY A 105 13.54 -34.90 -1.73
N ALA A 106 12.87 -34.97 -2.87
CA ALA A 106 12.52 -36.24 -3.53
C ALA A 106 13.78 -37.02 -3.96
N VAL A 107 14.74 -36.33 -4.60
CA VAL A 107 16.02 -36.91 -5.01
C VAL A 107 16.82 -37.41 -3.79
N MET A 108 16.92 -36.59 -2.73
CA MET A 108 17.62 -36.95 -1.49
C MET A 108 16.98 -38.16 -0.79
N ALA A 109 15.67 -38.32 -0.90
CA ALA A 109 14.94 -39.45 -0.32
C ALA A 109 14.94 -40.71 -1.21
N GLY A 110 15.62 -40.68 -2.36
CA GLY A 110 15.65 -41.80 -3.32
C GLY A 110 14.30 -42.07 -4.00
N LYS A 111 13.37 -41.12 -3.94
CA LYS A 111 12.05 -41.21 -4.59
C LYS A 111 12.18 -40.57 -5.96
N GLN A 112 12.40 -41.38 -7.00
CA GLN A 112 12.35 -40.97 -8.40
C GLN A 112 11.05 -41.46 -9.03
#